data_AF-A0A9D8NWN6-F1
#
_entry.id   AF-A0A9D8NWN6-F1
#
_cell.length_a   1.000
_cell.length_b   1.000
_cell.length_c   1.000
_cell.angle_alpha   90.00
_cell.angle_beta   90.00
_cell.angle_gamma   90.00
#
_symmetry.space_group_name_H-M   'P 1'
#
loop_
_entity.id
_entity.type
_entity.pdbx_description
1 polymer ?
#
loop_
_entity_poly.entity_id
_entity_poly.type
_entity_poly.pdbx_seq_one_letter_code
_entity_poly.pdbx_strand_id
1 'polypeptide(L)'
;MSKRSTGCELVRIEIPDYVSDRLGSAERQRVDAHLLTCQSCRSELEQVTRLFGVIDHAQATPPPTHYFDNLLPRIRSRMSRRPAVGIVGKALNSRWILPTAAALLVVSLLVSVPFLGDPDWSNDAREGTYAGDWNNLELLDLADQQSEHLPFSPMIIRQENIAHALGEKLITDQLADAVFAQSMFIETVPFSNVLAHEMLQEMSDEEINNVIHRLAERTLL
;
A
#
# COMPACT_ATOMS: atom_id res chain seq x y z
N MET A 1 -31.65 7.11 -17.16
CA MET A 1 -32.06 7.27 -15.74
C MET A 1 -30.98 6.70 -14.82
N SER A 2 -29.82 7.36 -14.71
CA SER A 2 -28.64 6.89 -13.95
C SER A 2 -28.39 7.81 -12.75
N LYS A 3 -28.82 7.41 -11.56
CA LYS A 3 -28.60 8.16 -10.30
C LYS A 3 -28.25 7.24 -9.11
N ARG A 4 -27.83 5.98 -9.35
CA ARG A 4 -27.83 4.92 -8.32
C ARG A 4 -26.49 4.21 -8.04
N SER A 5 -25.33 4.71 -8.48
CA SER A 5 -24.08 3.94 -8.28
C SER A 5 -23.61 3.91 -6.81
N THR A 6 -23.45 5.07 -6.17
CA THR A 6 -22.83 5.14 -4.83
C THR A 6 -23.71 4.63 -3.69
N GLY A 7 -25.03 4.87 -3.75
CA GLY A 7 -25.95 4.42 -2.70
C GLY A 7 -26.22 2.91 -2.73
N CYS A 8 -26.28 2.30 -3.92
CA CYS A 8 -26.50 0.86 -4.04
C CYS A 8 -25.26 0.06 -3.63
N GLU A 9 -24.06 0.55 -3.93
CA GLU A 9 -22.82 -0.12 -3.57
C GLU A 9 -22.63 -0.21 -2.06
N LEU A 10 -22.93 0.87 -1.32
CA LEU A 10 -22.90 0.86 0.15
C LEU A 10 -23.89 -0.15 0.74
N VAL A 11 -25.14 -0.10 0.30
CA VAL A 11 -26.18 -1.04 0.79
C VAL A 11 -25.80 -2.48 0.47
N ARG A 12 -25.24 -2.74 -0.70
CA ARG A 12 -24.79 -4.07 -1.13
C ARG A 12 -23.74 -4.66 -0.20
N ILE A 13 -22.81 -3.86 0.29
CA ILE A 13 -21.80 -4.27 1.28
C ILE A 13 -22.43 -4.51 2.66
N GLU A 14 -23.48 -3.75 3.02
CA GLU A 14 -24.18 -3.85 4.31
C GLU A 14 -25.23 -5.00 4.36
N ILE A 15 -25.64 -5.59 3.22
CA ILE A 15 -26.67 -6.66 3.16
C ILE A 15 -26.33 -7.89 4.03
N PRO A 16 -25.10 -8.46 4.04
CA PRO A 16 -24.77 -9.62 4.88
C PRO A 16 -24.89 -9.31 6.38
N ASP A 17 -24.49 -8.12 6.81
CA ASP A 17 -24.62 -7.67 8.19
C ASP A 17 -26.08 -7.35 8.55
N TYR A 18 -26.87 -6.88 7.57
CA TYR A 18 -28.32 -6.72 7.71
C TYR A 18 -29.03 -8.07 7.96
N VAL A 19 -28.71 -9.09 7.16
CA VAL A 19 -29.32 -10.44 7.28
C VAL A 19 -28.91 -11.11 8.60
N SER A 20 -27.68 -10.90 9.05
CA SER A 20 -27.16 -11.47 10.30
C SER A 20 -27.46 -10.64 11.56
N ASP A 21 -28.30 -9.59 11.42
CA ASP A 21 -28.72 -8.69 12.51
C ASP A 21 -27.55 -8.01 13.25
N ARG A 22 -26.48 -7.67 12.53
CA ARG A 22 -25.25 -7.06 13.06
C ARG A 22 -25.16 -5.55 12.87
N LEU A 23 -26.02 -4.96 12.04
CA LEU A 23 -26.05 -3.52 11.81
C LEU A 23 -26.62 -2.75 13.00
N GLY A 24 -26.08 -1.55 13.23
CA GLY A 24 -26.67 -0.61 14.19
C GLY A 24 -28.05 -0.12 13.74
N SER A 25 -28.84 0.44 14.67
CA SER A 25 -30.21 0.92 14.38
C SER A 25 -30.27 1.98 13.27
N ALA A 26 -29.32 2.92 13.27
CA ALA A 26 -29.24 3.97 12.25
C ALA A 26 -28.88 3.41 10.86
N GLU A 27 -27.95 2.45 10.80
CA GLU A 27 -27.54 1.81 9.54
C GLU A 27 -28.68 0.99 8.96
N ARG A 28 -29.36 0.20 9.81
CA ARG A 28 -30.52 -0.60 9.43
C ARG A 28 -31.63 0.27 8.84
N GLN A 29 -31.94 1.41 9.46
CA GLN A 29 -32.96 2.32 8.94
C GLN A 29 -32.60 2.90 7.56
N ARG A 30 -31.32 3.18 7.30
CA ARG A 30 -30.86 3.62 5.96
C ARG A 30 -31.03 2.50 4.93
N VAL A 31 -30.64 1.28 5.27
CA VAL A 31 -30.78 0.11 4.41
C VAL A 31 -32.26 -0.15 4.10
N ASP A 32 -33.13 -0.14 5.11
CA ASP A 32 -34.59 -0.29 4.96
C ASP A 32 -35.17 0.77 4.00
N ALA A 33 -34.79 2.04 4.20
CA ALA A 33 -35.23 3.12 3.32
C ALA A 33 -34.78 2.92 1.86
N HIS A 34 -33.57 2.39 1.65
CA HIS A 34 -33.08 2.08 0.30
C HIS A 34 -33.83 0.90 -0.33
N LEU A 35 -34.04 -0.18 0.43
CA LEU A 35 -34.73 -1.39 -0.02
C LEU A 35 -36.18 -1.10 -0.46
N LEU A 36 -36.85 -0.10 0.12
CA LEU A 36 -38.18 0.32 -0.33
C LEU A 36 -38.21 0.86 -1.76
N THR A 37 -37.10 1.45 -2.22
CA THR A 37 -37.03 2.16 -3.51
C THR A 37 -36.24 1.40 -4.58
N CYS A 38 -35.39 0.44 -4.19
CA CYS A 38 -34.44 -0.21 -5.08
C CYS A 38 -34.70 -1.71 -5.26
N GLN A 39 -35.25 -2.08 -6.43
CA GLN A 39 -35.55 -3.48 -6.77
C GLN A 39 -34.29 -4.37 -6.85
N SER A 40 -33.16 -3.85 -7.34
CA SER A 40 -31.93 -4.65 -7.46
C SER A 40 -31.37 -5.06 -6.10
N CYS A 41 -31.31 -4.13 -5.15
CA CYS A 41 -30.86 -4.41 -3.79
C CYS A 41 -31.81 -5.37 -3.05
N ARG A 42 -33.13 -5.30 -3.31
CA ARG A 42 -34.08 -6.30 -2.79
C ARG A 42 -33.81 -7.70 -3.33
N SER A 43 -33.57 -7.83 -4.64
CA SER A 43 -33.24 -9.13 -5.24
C SER A 43 -31.95 -9.71 -4.68
N GLU A 44 -30.96 -8.87 -4.40
CA GLU A 44 -29.71 -9.29 -3.77
C GLU A 44 -29.90 -9.71 -2.31
N LEU A 45 -30.70 -8.97 -1.54
CA LEU A 45 -31.09 -9.35 -0.18
C LEU A 45 -31.72 -10.74 -0.16
N GLU A 46 -32.63 -11.05 -1.08
CA GLU A 46 -33.25 -12.37 -1.21
C GLU A 46 -32.24 -13.48 -1.56
N GLN A 47 -31.21 -13.19 -2.35
CA GLN A 47 -30.15 -14.14 -2.67
C GLN A 47 -29.28 -14.43 -1.44
N VAL A 48 -28.84 -13.38 -0.74
CA VAL A 48 -28.03 -13.52 0.47
C VAL A 48 -28.82 -14.21 1.58
N THR A 49 -30.09 -13.86 1.78
CA THR A 49 -30.96 -14.51 2.77
C THR A 49 -31.10 -16.01 2.49
N ARG A 50 -31.27 -16.42 1.23
CA ARG A 50 -31.30 -17.84 0.85
C ARG A 50 -29.98 -18.54 1.14
N LEU A 51 -28.84 -17.90 0.85
CA LEU A 51 -27.52 -18.45 1.14
C LEU A 51 -27.31 -18.66 2.63
N PHE A 52 -27.65 -17.68 3.46
CA PHE A 52 -27.57 -17.80 4.92
C PHE A 52 -28.51 -18.88 5.45
N GLY A 53 -29.72 -19.01 4.89
CA GLY A 53 -30.62 -20.11 5.21
C GLY A 53 -29.98 -21.49 4.98
N VAL A 54 -29.25 -21.68 3.87
CA VAL A 54 -28.52 -22.94 3.61
C VAL A 54 -27.41 -23.17 4.64
N ILE A 55 -26.67 -22.13 5.00
CA ILE A 55 -25.57 -22.21 5.98
C ILE A 55 -26.11 -22.55 7.39
N ASP A 56 -27.19 -21.91 7.81
CA ASP A 56 -27.81 -22.15 9.12
C ASP A 56 -28.37 -23.57 9.25
N HIS A 57 -28.78 -24.17 8.14
CA HIS A 57 -29.31 -25.54 8.10
C HIS A 57 -28.21 -26.58 7.89
N ALA A 58 -26.98 -26.15 7.56
CA ALA A 58 -25.85 -27.05 7.49
C ALA A 58 -25.51 -27.50 8.93
N GLN A 59 -25.86 -28.74 9.26
CA GLN A 59 -25.48 -29.33 10.54
C GLN A 59 -23.95 -29.42 10.62
N ALA A 60 -23.34 -28.43 11.28
CA ALA A 60 -21.93 -28.47 11.59
C ALA A 60 -21.71 -29.61 12.59
N THR A 61 -21.19 -30.74 12.10
CA THR A 61 -20.73 -31.80 12.99
C THR A 61 -19.52 -31.24 13.75
N PRO A 62 -19.57 -31.15 15.09
CA PRO A 62 -18.46 -30.61 15.84
C PRO A 62 -17.22 -31.47 15.55
N PRO A 63 -16.05 -30.85 15.33
CA PRO A 63 -14.82 -31.62 15.15
C PRO A 63 -14.57 -32.47 16.40
N PRO A 64 -13.94 -33.65 16.26
CA PRO A 64 -13.68 -34.52 17.39
C PRO A 64 -12.75 -33.84 18.40
N THR A 65 -12.91 -34.14 19.69
CA THR A 65 -12.21 -33.44 20.80
C THR A 65 -10.69 -33.41 20.64
N HIS A 66 -10.09 -34.48 20.11
CA HIS A 66 -8.64 -34.60 19.87
C HIS A 66 -8.09 -33.70 18.74
N TYR A 67 -8.96 -33.09 17.93
CA TYR A 67 -8.54 -32.16 16.88
C TYR A 67 -7.81 -30.94 17.48
N PHE A 68 -8.33 -30.41 18.59
CA PHE A 68 -7.77 -29.21 19.23
C PHE A 68 -6.49 -29.49 20.02
N ASP A 69 -6.29 -30.72 20.50
CA ASP A 69 -5.09 -31.15 21.22
C ASP A 69 -3.84 -31.00 20.36
N ASN A 70 -3.94 -31.24 19.05
CA ASN A 70 -2.83 -31.10 18.10
C ASN A 70 -2.74 -29.69 17.49
N LEU A 71 -3.86 -28.98 17.39
CA LEU A 71 -3.91 -27.65 16.79
C LEU A 71 -3.27 -26.59 17.69
N LEU A 72 -3.61 -26.58 18.98
CA LEU A 72 -3.17 -25.55 19.92
C LEU A 72 -1.63 -25.50 20.09
N PRO A 73 -0.91 -26.64 20.22
CA PRO A 73 0.55 -26.63 20.26
C PRO A 73 1.18 -26.08 18.97
N ARG A 74 0.56 -26.36 17.81
CA ARG A 74 1.05 -25.87 16.51
C ARG A 74 0.87 -24.35 16.38
N ILE A 75 -0.25 -23.81 16.84
CA ILE A 75 -0.50 -22.36 16.87
C ILE A 75 0.45 -21.70 17.89
N ARG A 76 0.59 -22.27 19.10
CA ARG A 76 1.47 -21.74 20.15
C ARG A 76 2.93 -21.73 19.69
N SER A 77 3.40 -22.82 19.10
CA SER A 77 4.77 -22.90 18.57
C SER A 77 5.02 -21.92 17.42
N ARG A 78 4.04 -21.66 16.55
CA ARG A 78 4.15 -20.60 15.54
C ARG A 78 4.18 -19.20 16.17
N MET A 79 3.38 -18.95 17.19
CA MET A 79 3.39 -17.66 17.90
C MET A 79 4.68 -17.45 18.69
N SER A 80 5.25 -18.50 19.31
CA SER A 80 6.51 -18.41 20.03
C SER A 80 7.74 -18.39 19.12
N ARG A 81 7.65 -18.99 17.92
CA ARG A 81 8.71 -18.96 16.89
C ARG A 81 8.72 -17.70 16.07
N ARG A 82 7.66 -16.89 16.07
CA ARG A 82 7.80 -15.50 15.61
C ARG A 82 8.85 -14.90 16.54
N PRO A 83 10.07 -14.61 16.07
CA PRO A 83 11.00 -13.90 16.91
C PRO A 83 10.24 -12.67 17.36
N ALA A 84 10.22 -12.41 18.66
CA ALA A 84 9.95 -11.08 19.13
C ALA A 84 11.09 -10.23 18.56
N VAL A 85 11.01 -9.88 17.26
CA VAL A 85 11.60 -8.69 16.69
C VAL A 85 10.90 -7.61 17.48
N GLY A 86 11.44 -7.37 18.67
CA GLY A 86 10.96 -6.34 19.56
C GLY A 86 10.88 -5.10 18.71
N ILE A 87 9.86 -4.28 18.96
CA ILE A 87 9.73 -2.97 18.33
C ILE A 87 11.08 -2.22 18.43
N VAL A 88 11.84 -2.49 19.50
CA VAL A 88 13.23 -2.05 19.74
C VAL A 88 14.23 -2.50 18.66
N GLY A 89 14.19 -3.76 18.18
CA GLY A 89 15.11 -4.27 17.15
C GLY A 89 14.81 -3.72 15.75
N LYS A 90 13.54 -3.45 15.44
CA LYS A 90 13.17 -2.74 14.19
C LYS A 90 13.43 -1.24 14.28
N ALA A 91 13.26 -0.62 15.44
CA ALA A 91 13.57 0.79 15.66
C ALA A 91 15.08 1.04 15.56
N LEU A 92 15.92 0.24 16.22
CA LEU A 92 17.38 0.39 16.17
C LEU A 92 17.99 0.12 14.80
N ASN A 93 17.35 -0.70 13.96
CA ASN A 93 17.79 -0.94 12.59
C ASN A 93 17.15 0.04 11.58
N SER A 94 16.40 1.05 12.06
CA SER A 94 15.89 2.12 11.21
C SER A 94 17.03 3.06 10.87
N ARG A 95 17.44 3.03 9.59
CA ARG A 95 18.47 3.90 8.96
C ARG A 95 18.31 5.40 9.23
N TRP A 96 17.21 5.84 9.83
CA TRP A 96 16.85 7.23 10.09
C TRP A 96 17.09 7.71 11.53
N ILE A 97 17.33 6.81 12.49
CA ILE A 97 17.57 7.22 13.89
C ILE A 97 19.00 7.74 14.11
N LEU A 98 19.97 7.21 13.37
CA LEU A 98 21.35 7.69 13.44
C LEU A 98 21.53 9.16 13.00
N PRO A 99 20.98 9.62 11.85
CA PRO A 99 21.16 11.01 11.43
C PRO A 99 20.39 12.01 12.31
N THR A 100 19.25 11.63 12.88
CA THR A 100 18.46 12.53 13.74
C THR A 100 19.17 12.80 15.07
N ALA A 101 19.79 11.79 15.68
CA ALA A 101 20.60 11.98 16.89
C ALA A 101 21.83 12.88 16.64
N ALA A 102 22.50 12.71 15.49
CA ALA A 102 23.63 13.56 15.12
C ALA A 102 23.21 15.02 14.87
N ALA A 103 22.08 15.25 14.17
CA ALA A 103 21.56 16.59 13.94
C ALA A 103 21.19 17.31 15.25
N LEU A 104 20.55 16.60 16.20
CA LEU A 104 20.23 17.17 17.51
C LEU A 104 21.48 17.54 18.31
N LEU A 105 22.54 16.73 18.25
CA LEU A 105 23.81 17.08 18.88
C LEU A 105 24.45 18.32 18.24
N VAL A 106 24.42 18.45 16.92
CA VAL A 106 24.94 19.64 16.21
C VAL A 106 24.15 20.89 16.59
N VAL A 107 22.81 20.82 16.62
CA VAL A 107 21.95 21.94 17.05
C VAL A 107 22.20 22.28 18.51
N SER A 108 22.29 21.29 19.40
CA SER A 108 22.61 21.52 20.81
C SER A 108 23.97 22.17 20.98
N LEU A 109 24.97 21.78 20.17
CA LEU A 109 26.30 22.39 20.19
C LEU A 109 26.22 23.85 19.74
N LEU A 110 25.54 24.13 18.61
CA LEU A 110 25.33 25.46 18.04
C LEU A 110 24.64 26.42 19.02
N VAL A 111 23.62 25.95 19.74
CA VAL A 111 22.93 26.75 20.78
C VAL A 111 23.83 27.01 21.99
N SER A 112 24.74 26.08 22.29
CA SER A 112 25.63 26.17 23.45
C SER A 112 26.90 26.99 23.18
N VAL A 113 27.21 27.32 21.92
CA VAL A 113 28.28 28.26 21.63
C VAL A 113 27.73 29.65 21.98
N PRO A 114 28.25 30.33 23.02
CA PRO A 114 27.87 31.71 23.27
C PRO A 114 28.24 32.49 22.02
N PHE A 115 27.22 33.05 21.36
CA PHE A 115 27.34 33.88 20.16
C PHE A 115 28.31 35.02 20.50
N LEU A 116 29.59 34.83 20.15
CA LEU A 116 30.68 35.74 20.46
C LEU A 116 30.48 36.98 19.60
N GLY A 117 29.74 37.94 20.16
CA GLY A 117 29.63 39.33 19.71
C GLY A 117 28.99 39.47 18.34
N ASP A 118 27.97 40.31 18.24
CA ASP A 118 27.57 40.86 16.95
C ASP A 118 28.83 41.42 16.26
N PRO A 119 29.29 40.84 15.12
CA PRO A 119 30.26 41.54 14.31
C PRO A 119 29.56 42.82 13.88
N ASP A 120 30.08 43.96 14.33
CA ASP A 120 29.57 45.29 14.00
C ASP A 120 29.68 45.50 12.48
N TRP A 121 28.64 45.06 11.76
CA TRP A 121 28.50 45.21 10.31
C TRP A 121 28.09 46.63 9.92
N SER A 122 28.07 47.58 10.87
CA SER A 122 27.63 48.96 10.63
C SER A 122 28.73 49.89 10.07
N ASN A 123 29.99 49.44 9.95
CA ASN A 123 31.11 50.31 9.53
C ASN A 123 31.90 49.89 8.28
N ASP A 124 31.55 48.80 7.59
CA ASP A 124 32.16 48.45 6.29
C ASP A 124 31.24 48.76 5.11
N ALA A 125 30.59 49.94 5.16
CA ALA A 125 30.19 50.67 3.97
C ALA A 125 31.42 51.32 3.27
N ARG A 126 32.54 50.60 3.19
CA ARG A 126 33.57 50.88 2.20
C ARG A 126 33.10 50.19 0.93
N GLU A 127 32.52 51.02 0.06
CA GLU A 127 32.37 50.84 -1.38
C GLU A 127 33.47 49.95 -1.98
N GLY A 128 33.21 48.65 -1.99
CA GLY A 128 33.95 47.64 -2.71
C GLY A 128 32.97 47.03 -3.68
N THR A 129 32.79 47.68 -4.81
CA THR A 129 32.11 47.18 -6.00
C THR A 129 32.72 45.84 -6.44
N TYR A 130 32.25 44.75 -5.82
CA TYR A 130 32.39 43.37 -6.32
C TYR A 130 31.07 42.83 -6.86
N ALA A 131 30.12 43.71 -7.16
CA ALA A 131 29.20 43.49 -8.28
C ALA A 131 29.99 43.73 -9.57
N GLY A 132 30.99 42.87 -9.82
CA GLY A 132 31.55 42.72 -11.15
C GLY A 132 30.37 42.37 -12.07
N ASP A 133 30.28 43.11 -13.16
CA ASP A 133 29.34 42.92 -14.25
C ASP A 133 29.62 41.54 -14.86
N TRP A 134 29.13 40.47 -14.21
CA TRP A 134 29.25 39.11 -14.72
C TRP A 134 28.36 39.04 -15.94
N ASN A 135 28.98 39.25 -17.10
CA ASN A 135 28.29 39.13 -18.36
C ASN A 135 27.81 37.68 -18.49
N ASN A 136 26.59 37.48 -19.00
CA ASN A 136 25.96 36.15 -19.04
C ASN A 136 26.80 35.09 -19.77
N LEU A 137 27.80 35.50 -20.56
CA LEU A 137 28.79 34.63 -21.18
C LEU A 137 29.80 34.00 -20.18
N GLU A 138 30.27 34.73 -19.17
CA GLU A 138 31.20 34.14 -18.16
C GLU A 138 30.48 33.15 -17.24
N LEU A 139 29.19 33.38 -16.97
CA LEU A 139 28.35 32.44 -16.24
C LEU A 139 28.13 31.13 -17.02
N LEU A 140 28.08 31.19 -18.35
CA LEU A 140 28.00 29.99 -19.20
C LEU A 140 29.33 29.24 -19.24
N ASP A 141 30.46 29.93 -19.28
CA ASP A 141 31.79 29.30 -19.29
C ASP A 141 32.09 28.58 -17.95
N LEU A 142 31.66 29.19 -16.83
CA LEU A 142 31.74 28.55 -15.50
C LEU A 142 30.83 27.33 -15.36
N ALA A 143 29.64 27.34 -15.99
CA ALA A 143 28.75 26.19 -15.99
C ALA A 143 29.32 25.02 -16.82
N ASP A 144 29.99 25.33 -17.94
CA ASP A 144 30.61 24.32 -18.81
C ASP A 144 31.83 23.69 -18.12
N GLN A 145 32.67 24.50 -17.47
CA GLN A 145 33.85 24.03 -16.74
C GLN A 145 33.50 23.14 -15.52
N GLN A 146 32.35 23.34 -14.88
CA GLN A 146 31.89 22.43 -13.83
C GLN A 146 31.36 21.10 -14.37
N SER A 147 30.85 21.06 -15.60
CA SER A 147 30.36 19.82 -16.20
C SER A 147 31.49 18.82 -16.49
N GLU A 148 32.70 19.31 -16.81
CA GLU A 148 33.88 18.47 -17.07
C GLU A 148 34.44 17.79 -15.82
N HIS A 149 34.22 18.37 -14.64
CA HIS A 149 34.76 17.86 -13.37
C HIS A 149 33.76 17.03 -12.55
N LEU A 150 32.52 16.89 -13.00
CA LEU A 150 31.56 15.98 -12.38
C LEU A 150 31.70 14.59 -12.99
N PRO A 151 32.13 13.55 -12.24
CA PRO A 151 32.13 12.18 -12.72
C PRO A 151 30.67 11.71 -12.82
N PHE A 152 30.01 12.04 -13.93
CA PHE A 152 28.70 11.51 -14.26
C PHE A 152 28.83 10.00 -14.47
N SER A 153 28.49 9.25 -13.43
CA SER A 153 28.17 7.83 -13.53
C SER A 153 26.98 7.67 -14.50
N PRO A 154 27.12 6.91 -15.59
CA PRO A 154 26.03 6.67 -16.52
C PRO A 154 25.10 5.62 -15.92
N MET A 155 24.29 6.01 -14.95
CA MET A 155 23.28 5.11 -14.39
C MET A 155 21.99 5.84 -14.00
N ILE A 156 21.44 6.70 -14.84
CA ILE A 156 19.97 6.91 -14.89
C ILE A 156 19.56 7.21 -16.33
N ILE A 157 19.26 6.16 -17.10
CA ILE A 157 18.12 6.17 -18.03
C ILE A 157 17.37 4.84 -17.83
N ARG A 158 16.40 4.85 -16.92
CA ARG A 158 15.15 4.10 -17.08
C ARG A 158 14.03 5.04 -16.66
N GLN A 159 13.76 5.98 -17.55
CA GLN A 159 12.75 7.00 -17.44
C GLN A 159 11.42 6.40 -17.95
N GLU A 160 10.78 5.59 -17.10
CA GLU A 160 9.33 5.38 -17.14
C GLU A 160 8.80 6.11 -15.90
N ASN A 161 7.84 7.03 -16.09
CA ASN A 161 7.13 7.82 -15.05
C ASN A 161 7.52 9.30 -14.85
N ILE A 162 7.92 10.01 -15.91
CA ILE A 162 7.77 11.49 -15.96
C ILE A 162 6.71 11.88 -16.99
N ALA A 163 5.56 11.20 -16.94
CA ALA A 163 4.33 11.66 -17.60
C ALA A 163 3.30 12.21 -16.58
N HIS A 164 3.56 12.13 -15.27
CA HIS A 164 2.59 12.49 -14.23
C HIS A 164 2.62 13.95 -13.74
N ALA A 165 3.47 14.82 -14.31
CA ALA A 165 3.59 16.21 -13.85
C ALA A 165 3.17 17.30 -14.86
N LEU A 166 2.75 16.93 -16.09
CA LEU A 166 2.35 17.90 -17.13
C LEU A 166 1.04 17.56 -17.85
N GLY A 167 0.15 16.79 -17.21
CA GLY A 167 -1.10 16.30 -17.82
C GLY A 167 -2.40 16.75 -17.16
N GLU A 168 -2.39 17.75 -16.26
CA GLU A 168 -3.56 18.05 -15.41
C GLU A 168 -4.66 18.90 -16.07
N LYS A 169 -4.70 19.08 -17.41
CA LYS A 169 -5.76 19.92 -18.00
C LYS A 169 -6.41 19.57 -19.33
N LEU A 170 -6.10 18.46 -20.00
CA LEU A 170 -6.65 18.27 -21.36
C LEU A 170 -7.07 16.86 -21.78
N ILE A 171 -7.13 15.87 -20.88
CA ILE A 171 -7.45 14.49 -21.28
C ILE A 171 -8.36 13.82 -20.26
N THR A 172 -9.66 14.07 -20.31
CA THR A 172 -10.64 13.28 -19.54
C THR A 172 -11.81 12.69 -20.32
N ASP A 173 -12.04 13.03 -21.60
CA ASP A 173 -13.22 12.51 -22.30
C ASP A 173 -12.94 11.43 -23.37
N GLN A 174 -11.77 11.38 -23.99
CA GLN A 174 -11.54 10.43 -25.10
C GLN A 174 -10.81 9.13 -24.74
N LEU A 175 -10.13 9.08 -23.59
CA LEU A 175 -9.37 7.88 -23.18
C LEU A 175 -10.15 6.96 -22.24
N ALA A 176 -11.29 7.40 -21.70
CA ALA A 176 -12.17 6.55 -20.88
C ALA A 176 -12.83 5.44 -21.71
N ASP A 177 -13.22 5.71 -22.96
CA ASP A 177 -13.90 4.72 -23.81
C ASP A 177 -12.94 3.64 -24.36
N ALA A 178 -11.66 3.97 -24.58
CA ALA A 178 -10.68 3.01 -25.08
C ALA A 178 -10.18 2.05 -23.99
N VAL A 179 -10.09 2.50 -22.73
CA VAL A 179 -9.64 1.66 -21.59
C VAL A 179 -10.78 0.77 -21.07
N PHE A 180 -12.04 1.19 -21.21
CA PHE A 180 -13.20 0.36 -20.86
C PHE A 180 -13.50 -0.76 -21.86
N ALA A 181 -13.12 -0.61 -23.14
CA ALA A 181 -13.32 -1.66 -24.13
C ALA A 181 -12.38 -2.87 -23.94
N GLN A 182 -11.21 -2.68 -23.34
CA GLN A 182 -10.21 -3.74 -23.19
C GLN A 182 -10.27 -4.47 -21.83
N SER A 183 -11.04 -3.96 -20.87
CA SER A 183 -11.19 -4.54 -19.52
C SER A 183 -12.44 -5.41 -19.33
N MET A 184 -13.26 -5.60 -20.39
CA MET A 184 -14.54 -6.31 -20.30
C MET A 184 -14.47 -7.82 -20.65
N PHE A 185 -13.28 -8.38 -20.89
CA PHE A 185 -13.08 -9.82 -21.06
C PHE A 185 -12.06 -10.35 -20.04
N ILE A 186 -12.41 -10.24 -18.77
CA ILE A 186 -11.95 -11.23 -17.79
C ILE A 186 -13.20 -12.01 -17.43
N GLU A 187 -13.54 -12.98 -18.28
CA GLU A 187 -14.36 -14.10 -17.85
C GLU A 187 -13.70 -14.64 -16.59
N THR A 188 -14.42 -14.56 -15.47
CA THR A 188 -14.07 -15.22 -14.23
C THR A 188 -14.15 -16.73 -14.48
N VAL A 189 -13.08 -17.30 -15.03
CA VAL A 189 -12.87 -18.73 -15.02
C VAL A 189 -12.73 -19.11 -13.54
N PRO A 190 -13.55 -20.03 -12.99
CA PRO A 190 -13.38 -20.49 -11.63
C PRO A 190 -12.09 -21.33 -11.58
N PHE A 191 -10.96 -20.66 -11.39
CA PHE A 191 -9.65 -21.29 -11.26
C PHE A 191 -9.59 -22.03 -9.91
N SER A 192 -9.98 -23.31 -9.97
CA SER A 192 -9.20 -24.46 -9.49
C SER A 192 -8.84 -24.60 -8.00
N ASN A 193 -9.85 -24.68 -7.12
CA ASN A 193 -9.68 -25.50 -5.91
C ASN A 193 -9.77 -27.02 -6.21
N VAL A 194 -10.38 -27.41 -7.34
CA VAL A 194 -10.52 -28.82 -7.74
C VAL A 194 -9.28 -29.33 -8.48
N LEU A 195 -8.72 -28.53 -9.39
CA LEU A 195 -7.54 -28.89 -10.19
C LEU A 195 -6.24 -28.89 -9.37
N ALA A 196 -6.14 -28.05 -8.34
CA ALA A 196 -5.00 -28.08 -7.43
C ALA A 196 -4.95 -29.37 -6.58
N HIS A 197 -6.10 -29.98 -6.27
CA HIS A 197 -6.12 -31.18 -5.45
C HIS A 197 -5.72 -32.43 -6.24
N GLU A 198 -6.11 -32.51 -7.51
CA GLU A 198 -5.77 -33.62 -8.40
C GLU A 198 -4.29 -33.57 -8.82
N MET A 199 -3.77 -32.37 -9.13
CA MET A 199 -2.33 -32.20 -9.42
C MET A 199 -1.43 -32.48 -8.21
N LEU A 200 -1.92 -32.24 -6.97
CA LEU A 200 -1.15 -32.55 -5.77
C LEU A 200 -1.15 -34.04 -5.40
N GLN A 201 -2.07 -34.84 -5.92
CA GLN A 201 -2.07 -36.30 -5.69
C GLN A 201 -1.12 -37.06 -6.62
N GLU A 202 -0.77 -36.52 -7.79
CA GLU A 202 0.20 -37.13 -8.70
C GLU A 202 1.66 -36.71 -8.43
N MET A 203 1.86 -35.61 -7.69
CA MET A 203 3.22 -35.17 -7.34
C MET A 203 3.84 -36.10 -6.30
N SER A 204 5.06 -36.56 -6.59
CA SER A 204 5.83 -37.36 -5.65
C SER A 204 6.27 -36.52 -4.44
N ASP A 205 6.44 -37.17 -3.29
CA ASP A 205 6.90 -36.49 -2.06
C ASP A 205 8.21 -35.72 -2.25
N GLU A 206 9.05 -36.16 -3.20
CA GLU A 206 10.31 -35.51 -3.54
C GLU A 206 10.11 -34.16 -4.26
N GLU A 207 9.15 -34.08 -5.18
CA GLU A 207 8.82 -32.85 -5.90
C GLU A 207 8.18 -31.80 -4.99
N ILE A 208 7.32 -32.24 -4.05
CA ILE A 208 6.71 -31.37 -3.05
C ILE A 208 7.79 -30.73 -2.18
N ASN A 209 8.77 -31.51 -1.72
CA ASN A 209 9.88 -30.99 -0.92
C ASN A 209 10.75 -29.98 -1.71
N ASN A 210 10.94 -30.22 -3.01
CA ASN A 210 11.70 -29.32 -3.88
C ASN A 210 11.00 -27.96 -4.07
N VAL A 211 9.67 -27.95 -4.22
CA VAL A 211 8.87 -26.72 -4.30
C VAL A 211 8.91 -25.94 -2.99
N ILE A 212 8.79 -26.63 -1.85
CA ILE A 212 8.90 -26.01 -0.53
C ILE A 212 10.28 -25.37 -0.32
N HIS A 213 11.35 -26.05 -0.72
CA HIS A 213 12.70 -25.52 -0.63
C HIS A 213 12.89 -24.25 -1.46
N ARG A 214 12.41 -24.23 -2.71
CA ARG A 214 12.47 -23.05 -3.59
C ARG A 214 11.66 -21.86 -3.07
N LEU A 215 10.53 -22.12 -2.43
CA LEU A 215 9.71 -21.06 -1.83
C LEU A 215 10.36 -20.47 -0.57
N ALA A 216 10.99 -21.31 0.25
CA ALA A 216 11.74 -20.87 1.43
C ALA A 216 12.95 -19.99 1.05
N GLU A 217 13.64 -20.34 -0.03
CA GLU A 217 14.80 -19.59 -0.53
C GLU A 217 14.39 -18.20 -1.06
N ARG A 218 13.22 -18.08 -1.70
CA ARG A 218 12.71 -16.80 -2.24
C ARG A 218 12.07 -15.88 -1.20
N THR A 219 11.69 -16.38 -0.02
CA THR A 219 11.08 -15.54 1.03
C THR A 219 12.10 -14.99 2.03
N LEU A 220 13.38 -15.40 1.92
CA LEU A 220 14.47 -14.95 2.78
C LEU A 220 15.38 -13.89 2.14
N LEU A 221 15.13 -13.52 0.87
CA LEU A 221 15.76 -12.38 0.18
C LEU A 221 14.81 -11.17 0.20
#